data_AF-A0A2E5EGQ4-F1
#
_entry.id   AF-A0A2E5EGQ4-F1
#
_cell.length_a   1.000
_cell.length_b   1.000
_cell.length_c   1.000
_cell.angle_alpha   90.00
_cell.angle_beta   90.00
_cell.angle_gamma   90.00
#
_symmetry.space_group_name_H-M   'P 1'
#
loop_
_entity.id
_entity.type
_entity.pdbx_description
1 polymer ?
#
loop_
_entity_poly.entity_id
_entity_poly.type
_entity_poly.pdbx_seq_one_letter_code
_entity_poly.pdbx_strand_id
1 'polypeptide(L)'
;MIAVAHCGCKDSPEQPVPPKQTRGAPRVAVAQPPPPPTPPADPLKHLRPIQETREDFVSSEQCRECHQSNHASWHASYHRTMTQVAHADTVMGTFTNQVVSVFGGKENYQMFVHEGLPWMKRLENNQAIHPPGLENAVPAVLTTGSHHMQVYWSPTGEGRELNLMPLVYLKQAERWIPRDAAFLLPPQKSSQSELGRWNQICIQCHTTDGRNHMPQSADEAIETKASEFGISCEACHGPGKQHIAYHKLEATDEARPKIDPIVNPAELDHQRSAQVCGGCHSVSANHGEPDEWVQFRAGRDLEKERIVFDRTPETLGWLAKYNSVNTNDTSKVEEAYGRWFWEDGVARVSGREYSALRKSGCHTRGEMSCISCHRVHPSRLDDDELKNWADDMLEPHMRGDQSCLQCHEKKEYAVSSHTHHKTDSSGSHCMNCHMPHTNYGLLKAIRDHSVGSPSVKETVELGRPNACNLCHLDKPLKWTNEHLADWYDIKPVELTEDQSKIATGALWTLKGDAGLRALVAWHLGWPEAMNTSGTDWMIPYLANLLNDRYDAVRFIAGRSLEAHREYREFEYDFLATDMKRRLIAKNLLQLWATANPTSGTDRRATLIDDSGKILQEEYDRLLRRRDIRAVVLAE
;
A
#
# COMPACT_ATOMS: atom_id res chain seq x y z
N MET A 1 -15.83 35.42 -24.02
CA MET A 1 -14.63 36.20 -24.37
C MET A 1 -13.92 36.52 -23.08
N ILE A 2 -12.96 35.67 -22.68
CA ILE A 2 -12.22 35.78 -21.43
C ILE A 2 -10.74 35.76 -21.83
N ALA A 3 -10.01 36.76 -21.33
CA ALA A 3 -8.70 37.16 -21.80
C ALA A 3 -7.61 36.13 -21.47
N VAL A 4 -6.87 35.74 -22.50
CA VAL A 4 -5.66 34.91 -22.44
C VAL A 4 -4.48 35.85 -22.18
N ALA A 5 -3.94 35.85 -20.97
CA ALA A 5 -2.68 36.53 -20.68
C ALA A 5 -1.51 35.66 -21.19
N HIS A 6 -0.94 36.06 -22.33
CA HIS A 6 0.32 35.54 -22.84
C HIS A 6 1.48 36.17 -22.05
N CYS A 7 2.17 35.39 -21.22
CA CYS A 7 3.50 35.75 -20.73
C CYS A 7 4.55 35.17 -21.69
N GLY A 8 5.24 36.06 -22.40
CA GLY A 8 6.30 35.73 -23.33
C GLY A 8 7.56 35.22 -22.63
N CYS A 9 8.16 34.19 -23.22
CA CYS A 9 9.51 33.74 -22.91
C CYS A 9 10.51 34.89 -23.09
N LYS A 10 11.26 35.21 -22.04
CA LYS A 10 12.54 35.91 -22.13
C LYS A 10 13.61 35.05 -21.48
N ASP A 11 14.65 34.82 -22.27
CA ASP A 11 15.99 34.30 -22.00
C ASP A 11 16.32 33.90 -20.55
N SER A 12 16.58 32.60 -20.38
CA SER A 12 17.12 31.98 -19.16
C SER A 12 18.52 32.55 -18.82
N PRO A 13 18.79 32.97 -17.58
CA PRO A 13 20.15 33.06 -17.09
C PRO A 13 20.69 31.66 -16.79
N GLU A 14 21.95 31.41 -17.15
CA GLU A 14 22.69 30.15 -16.95
C GLU A 14 22.49 29.59 -15.53
N GLN A 15 22.09 28.31 -15.44
CA GLN A 15 22.06 27.56 -14.20
C GLN A 15 23.49 27.28 -13.70
N PRO A 16 23.76 27.37 -12.39
CA PRO A 16 25.07 27.01 -11.85
C PRO A 16 25.31 25.50 -11.96
N VAL A 17 26.40 25.13 -12.63
CA VAL A 17 26.92 23.77 -12.73
C VAL A 17 27.19 23.22 -11.31
N PRO A 18 26.69 22.02 -10.95
CA PRO A 18 26.97 21.44 -9.64
C PRO A 18 28.47 21.11 -9.49
N PRO A 19 29.06 21.27 -8.28
CA PRO A 19 30.49 21.11 -8.11
C PRO A 19 30.92 19.65 -8.33
N LYS A 20 31.97 19.46 -9.13
CA LYS A 20 32.65 18.18 -9.32
C LYS A 20 33.12 17.65 -7.95
N GLN A 21 32.64 16.48 -7.57
CA GLN A 21 33.11 15.76 -6.37
C GLN A 21 34.62 15.51 -6.48
N THR A 22 35.40 16.16 -5.61
CA THR A 22 36.83 15.91 -5.45
C THR A 22 37.05 14.64 -4.63
N ARG A 23 37.93 13.76 -5.12
CA ARG A 23 38.38 12.54 -4.45
C ARG A 23 39.05 12.84 -3.09
N GLY A 24 38.70 12.03 -2.09
CA GLY A 24 39.65 11.49 -1.11
C GLY A 24 39.67 12.15 0.28
N ALA A 25 38.94 11.56 1.23
CA ALA A 25 39.25 11.61 2.66
C ALA A 25 39.35 10.17 3.20
N PRO A 26 40.14 9.91 4.28
CA PRO A 26 40.50 8.56 4.67
C PRO A 26 39.31 7.78 5.24
N ARG A 27 39.18 6.51 4.82
CA ARG A 27 38.16 5.57 5.27
C ARG A 27 38.29 5.30 6.77
N VAL A 28 37.31 5.74 7.56
CA VAL A 28 37.04 5.14 8.88
C VAL A 28 36.24 3.86 8.62
N ALA A 29 36.79 2.72 9.05
CA ALA A 29 36.19 1.41 8.85
C ALA A 29 34.79 1.36 9.50
N VAL A 30 33.75 1.31 8.67
CA VAL A 30 32.43 0.84 9.09
C VAL A 30 32.56 -0.66 9.28
N ALA A 31 32.12 -1.17 10.43
CA ALA A 31 32.09 -2.61 10.68
C ALA A 31 31.29 -3.29 9.56
N GLN A 32 31.92 -4.25 8.87
CA GLN A 32 31.23 -5.01 7.85
C GLN A 32 30.12 -5.82 8.52
N PRO A 33 28.87 -5.80 8.00
CA PRO A 33 27.90 -6.79 8.41
C PRO A 33 28.49 -8.18 8.09
N PRO A 34 28.28 -9.18 8.97
CA PRO A 34 28.82 -10.51 8.75
C PRO A 34 28.35 -11.06 7.39
N PRO A 35 29.17 -11.87 6.71
CA PRO A 35 28.70 -12.58 5.53
C PRO A 35 27.43 -13.36 5.89
N PRO A 36 26.45 -13.46 4.96
CA PRO A 36 25.24 -14.23 5.23
C PRO A 36 25.66 -15.65 5.63
N PRO A 37 25.06 -16.22 6.69
CA PRO A 37 25.33 -17.59 7.06
C PRO A 37 25.07 -18.49 5.85
N THR A 38 25.88 -19.55 5.69
CA THR A 38 25.61 -20.58 4.67
C THR A 38 24.17 -21.03 4.86
N PRO A 39 23.30 -20.94 3.83
CA PRO A 39 21.92 -21.31 4.00
C PRO A 39 21.87 -22.76 4.48
N PRO A 40 21.11 -23.07 5.53
CA PRO A 40 20.91 -24.44 5.96
C PRO A 40 20.41 -25.27 4.79
N ALA A 41 20.72 -26.58 4.80
CA ALA A 41 20.25 -27.48 3.77
C ALA A 41 18.73 -27.36 3.65
N ASP A 42 18.24 -27.01 2.45
CA ASP A 42 16.82 -26.88 2.14
C ASP A 42 16.37 -28.15 1.40
N PRO A 43 15.86 -29.17 2.13
CA PRO A 43 15.44 -30.42 1.51
C PRO A 43 14.30 -30.22 0.51
N LEU A 44 13.56 -29.11 0.60
CA LEU A 44 12.39 -28.82 -0.24
C LEU A 44 12.70 -27.86 -1.39
N LYS A 45 13.99 -27.54 -1.64
CA LYS A 45 14.41 -26.69 -2.77
C LYS A 45 13.87 -27.15 -4.13
N HIS A 46 13.63 -28.45 -4.30
CA HIS A 46 13.10 -29.02 -5.54
C HIS A 46 11.60 -28.78 -5.75
N LEU A 47 10.85 -28.38 -4.72
CA LEU A 47 9.39 -28.15 -4.75
C LEU A 47 8.98 -26.67 -4.81
N ARG A 48 9.95 -25.76 -4.87
CA ARG A 48 9.69 -24.31 -4.92
C ARG A 48 10.26 -23.69 -6.20
N PRO A 49 9.85 -22.47 -6.57
CA PRO A 49 10.45 -21.70 -7.66
C PRO A 49 11.98 -21.67 -7.61
N ILE A 50 12.62 -21.61 -8.78
CA ILE A 50 14.08 -21.70 -8.91
C ILE A 50 14.69 -20.30 -8.84
N GLN A 51 15.69 -20.12 -7.98
CA GLN A 51 16.59 -18.98 -8.08
C GLN A 51 17.78 -19.37 -8.96
N GLU A 52 17.84 -18.82 -10.17
CA GLU A 52 18.85 -19.09 -11.19
C GLU A 52 19.10 -17.81 -12.00
N THR A 53 20.31 -17.28 -11.94
CA THR A 53 20.73 -16.10 -12.71
C THR A 53 20.72 -16.40 -14.20
N ARG A 54 20.00 -15.58 -14.97
CA ARG A 54 20.08 -15.60 -16.44
C ARG A 54 21.46 -15.11 -16.92
N GLU A 55 21.84 -15.45 -18.14
CA GLU A 55 23.20 -15.24 -18.67
C GLU A 55 23.72 -13.79 -18.60
N ASP A 56 22.83 -12.79 -18.65
CA ASP A 56 23.13 -11.36 -18.59
C ASP A 56 23.01 -10.74 -17.19
N PHE A 57 22.52 -11.50 -16.19
CA PHE A 57 22.40 -11.09 -14.79
C PHE A 57 23.59 -11.57 -13.95
N VAL A 58 23.91 -10.84 -12.89
CA VAL A 58 25.12 -11.09 -12.07
C VAL A 58 24.86 -11.18 -10.57
N SER A 59 23.61 -11.05 -10.11
CA SER A 59 23.23 -11.05 -8.69
C SER A 59 23.69 -9.79 -7.94
N SER A 60 23.01 -9.49 -6.82
CA SER A 60 23.32 -8.32 -5.99
C SER A 60 24.67 -8.43 -5.29
N GLU A 61 25.20 -9.65 -5.11
CA GLU A 61 26.49 -9.88 -4.47
C GLU A 61 27.66 -9.34 -5.32
N GLN A 62 27.59 -9.47 -6.65
CA GLN A 62 28.60 -8.92 -7.55
C GLN A 62 28.60 -7.38 -7.53
N CYS A 63 27.44 -6.77 -7.30
CA CYS A 63 27.31 -5.33 -7.15
C CYS A 63 28.01 -4.82 -5.88
N ARG A 64 28.05 -5.63 -4.81
CA ARG A 64 28.66 -5.29 -3.50
C ARG A 64 30.16 -5.00 -3.60
N GLU A 65 30.86 -5.64 -4.53
CA GLU A 65 32.32 -5.51 -4.69
C GLU A 65 32.72 -4.03 -4.94
N CYS A 66 31.94 -3.31 -5.75
CA CYS A 66 32.17 -1.90 -6.08
C CYS A 66 31.25 -0.94 -5.30
N HIS A 67 30.01 -1.35 -4.98
CA HIS A 67 28.96 -0.48 -4.43
C HIS A 67 28.54 -0.85 -2.99
N GLN A 68 29.51 -0.92 -2.07
CA GLN A 68 29.29 -1.34 -0.68
C GLN A 68 28.21 -0.53 0.06
N SER A 69 28.18 0.79 -0.11
CA SER A 69 27.19 1.66 0.56
C SER A 69 25.77 1.44 0.02
N ASN A 70 25.61 1.38 -1.30
CA ASN A 70 24.31 1.17 -1.92
C ASN A 70 23.78 -0.22 -1.53
N HIS A 71 24.65 -1.24 -1.59
CA HIS A 71 24.30 -2.58 -1.13
C HIS A 71 23.88 -2.60 0.35
N ALA A 72 24.58 -1.90 1.24
CA ALA A 72 24.20 -1.83 2.65
C ALA A 72 22.80 -1.19 2.85
N SER A 73 22.53 -0.07 2.17
CA SER A 73 21.21 0.58 2.24
C SER A 73 20.09 -0.29 1.64
N TRP A 74 20.34 -0.92 0.49
CA TRP A 74 19.41 -1.89 -0.11
C TRP A 74 19.14 -3.06 0.83
N HIS A 75 20.18 -3.59 1.48
CA HIS A 75 20.04 -4.71 2.38
C HIS A 75 19.19 -4.38 3.62
N ALA A 76 19.24 -3.14 4.08
CA ALA A 76 18.40 -2.64 5.17
C ALA A 76 16.95 -2.36 4.73
N SER A 77 16.67 -2.34 3.43
CA SER A 77 15.37 -1.98 2.88
C SER A 77 14.40 -3.17 2.82
N TYR A 78 13.10 -2.86 2.80
CA TYR A 78 12.05 -3.87 2.66
C TYR A 78 11.82 -4.36 1.22
N HIS A 79 12.45 -3.74 0.22
CA HIS A 79 12.47 -4.25 -1.16
C HIS A 79 13.20 -5.59 -1.25
N ARG A 80 14.37 -5.69 -0.60
CA ARG A 80 15.16 -6.93 -0.56
C ARG A 80 14.38 -8.10 0.02
N THR A 81 13.58 -7.86 1.06
CA THR A 81 12.89 -8.92 1.81
C THR A 81 11.47 -9.18 1.34
N MET A 82 11.06 -8.60 0.20
CA MET A 82 9.68 -8.74 -0.29
C MET A 82 9.29 -10.19 -0.60
N THR A 83 10.22 -10.99 -1.13
CA THR A 83 10.08 -12.45 -1.19
C THR A 83 11.36 -13.08 -0.67
N GLN A 84 11.24 -14.06 0.21
CA GLN A 84 12.37 -14.80 0.75
C GLN A 84 12.09 -16.29 0.73
N VAL A 85 13.17 -17.08 0.69
CA VAL A 85 13.08 -18.50 1.07
C VAL A 85 12.66 -18.57 2.53
N ALA A 86 11.63 -19.37 2.80
CA ALA A 86 11.10 -19.51 4.15
C ALA A 86 12.05 -20.38 4.99
N HIS A 87 12.52 -19.84 6.09
CA HIS A 87 13.32 -20.52 7.10
C HIS A 87 13.03 -19.90 8.46
N ALA A 88 13.35 -20.60 9.55
CA ALA A 88 13.05 -20.13 10.90
C ALA A 88 13.60 -18.72 11.24
N ASP A 89 14.63 -18.26 10.54
CA ASP A 89 15.25 -16.93 10.71
C ASP A 89 14.77 -15.87 9.70
N THR A 90 14.02 -16.24 8.66
CA THR A 90 13.45 -15.31 7.67
C THR A 90 11.94 -15.09 7.83
N VAL A 91 11.27 -15.94 8.60
CA VAL A 91 9.83 -15.79 8.89
C VAL A 91 9.57 -14.76 9.97
N MET A 92 8.56 -13.92 9.75
CA MET A 92 8.03 -12.95 10.71
C MET A 92 7.12 -13.61 11.75
N GLY A 93 6.38 -14.64 11.36
CA GLY A 93 5.36 -15.28 12.17
C GLY A 93 5.93 -16.23 13.21
N THR A 94 5.18 -16.42 14.29
CA THR A 94 5.58 -17.30 15.40
C THR A 94 5.26 -18.77 15.08
N PHE A 95 6.31 -19.59 14.94
CA PHE A 95 6.24 -21.05 14.70
C PHE A 95 6.69 -21.87 15.93
N THR A 96 6.11 -21.56 17.09
CA THR A 96 6.56 -22.01 18.42
C THR A 96 5.78 -23.20 18.98
N ASN A 97 5.29 -24.11 18.11
CA ASN A 97 4.36 -25.21 18.45
C ASN A 97 2.99 -24.73 18.99
N GLN A 98 2.59 -23.50 18.69
CA GLN A 98 1.31 -22.93 19.12
C GLN A 98 0.14 -23.39 18.24
N VAL A 99 -1.07 -23.41 18.82
CA VAL A 99 -2.33 -23.63 18.08
C VAL A 99 -3.00 -22.30 17.81
N VAL A 100 -3.30 -22.04 16.54
CA VAL A 100 -4.05 -20.88 16.05
C VAL A 100 -5.45 -21.33 15.68
N SER A 101 -6.44 -20.81 16.41
CA SER A 101 -7.86 -21.04 16.12
C SER A 101 -8.45 -19.86 15.36
N VAL A 102 -9.11 -20.11 14.23
CA VAL A 102 -9.76 -19.09 13.41
C VAL A 102 -11.22 -19.41 13.13
N PHE A 103 -11.96 -18.45 12.56
CA PHE A 103 -13.39 -18.55 12.26
C PHE A 103 -14.24 -18.96 13.47
N GLY A 104 -13.92 -18.43 14.65
CA GLY A 104 -14.60 -18.78 15.91
C GLY A 104 -14.26 -20.19 16.41
N GLY A 105 -13.08 -20.72 16.07
CA GLY A 105 -12.61 -22.04 16.49
C GLY A 105 -12.99 -23.20 15.56
N LYS A 106 -13.56 -22.90 14.38
CA LYS A 106 -13.95 -23.91 13.39
C LYS A 106 -12.78 -24.50 12.62
N GLU A 107 -11.70 -23.75 12.47
CA GLU A 107 -10.47 -24.22 11.85
C GLU A 107 -9.30 -23.96 12.83
N ASN A 108 -8.45 -24.97 13.00
CA ASN A 108 -7.35 -24.96 13.96
C ASN A 108 -6.06 -25.37 13.25
N TYR A 109 -4.99 -24.63 13.52
CA TYR A 109 -3.70 -24.82 12.87
C TYR A 109 -2.59 -24.82 13.91
N GLN A 110 -1.78 -25.88 13.95
CA GLN A 110 -0.55 -25.92 14.74
C GLN A 110 0.61 -25.36 13.90
N MET A 111 1.31 -24.35 14.42
CA MET A 111 2.47 -23.73 13.79
C MET A 111 3.74 -24.20 14.46
N PHE A 112 4.67 -24.80 13.72
CA PHE A 112 5.90 -25.37 14.28
C PHE A 112 7.08 -25.29 13.33
N VAL A 113 8.28 -25.52 13.85
CA VAL A 113 9.49 -25.68 13.03
C VAL A 113 9.89 -27.15 13.02
N HIS A 114 10.20 -27.67 11.83
CA HIS A 114 10.73 -29.02 11.63
C HIS A 114 11.84 -28.97 10.58
N GLU A 115 13.02 -29.49 10.93
CA GLU A 115 14.23 -29.43 10.09
C GLU A 115 14.60 -28.00 9.62
N GLY A 116 14.43 -26.99 10.50
CA GLY A 116 14.74 -25.59 10.20
C GLY A 116 13.65 -24.86 9.38
N LEU A 117 12.71 -25.60 8.80
CA LEU A 117 11.62 -25.03 8.02
C LEU A 117 10.38 -24.76 8.89
N PRO A 118 9.63 -23.68 8.62
CA PRO A 118 8.30 -23.45 9.18
C PRO A 118 7.25 -24.39 8.58
N TRP A 119 6.37 -24.94 9.44
CA TRP A 119 5.28 -25.84 9.07
C TRP A 119 3.97 -25.41 9.70
N MET A 120 2.88 -25.71 9.00
CA MET A 120 1.52 -25.55 9.51
C MET A 120 0.78 -26.87 9.34
N LYS A 121 0.18 -27.35 10.43
CA LYS A 121 -0.65 -28.55 10.44
C LYS A 121 -2.08 -28.19 10.76
N ARG A 122 -3.01 -28.65 9.92
CA ARG A 122 -4.44 -28.55 10.23
C ARG A 122 -4.79 -29.57 11.31
N LEU A 123 -5.48 -29.13 12.35
CA LEU A 123 -5.95 -29.97 13.44
C LEU A 123 -7.46 -30.16 13.37
N GLU A 124 -7.93 -31.33 13.79
CA GLU A 124 -9.37 -31.62 13.94
C GLU A 124 -9.95 -31.01 15.23
N ASN A 125 -9.10 -30.80 16.25
CA ASN A 125 -9.47 -30.20 17.53
C ASN A 125 -8.42 -29.14 17.94
N ASN A 126 -8.63 -28.45 19.06
CA ASN A 126 -7.74 -27.37 19.52
C ASN A 126 -6.55 -27.88 20.35
N GLN A 127 -6.15 -29.15 20.19
CA GLN A 127 -5.06 -29.74 20.97
C GLN A 127 -3.79 -29.85 20.12
N ALA A 128 -2.70 -29.24 20.62
CA ALA A 128 -1.39 -29.39 20.00
C ALA A 128 -0.91 -30.84 20.14
N ILE A 129 -0.31 -31.36 19.07
CA ILE A 129 0.32 -32.69 19.08
C ILE A 129 1.82 -32.50 19.37
N HIS A 130 2.36 -33.26 20.32
CA HIS A 130 3.76 -33.19 20.72
C HIS A 130 4.42 -34.59 20.77
N PRO A 131 5.48 -34.85 19.98
CA PRO A 131 6.00 -34.00 18.90
C PRO A 131 5.02 -33.93 17.72
N PRO A 132 4.96 -32.82 16.97
CA PRO A 132 4.10 -32.74 15.79
C PRO A 132 4.61 -33.67 14.69
N GLY A 133 3.77 -34.62 14.25
CA GLY A 133 3.99 -35.39 13.03
C GLY A 133 3.65 -34.58 11.76
N LEU A 134 4.18 -35.01 10.61
CA LEU A 134 4.02 -34.31 9.32
C LEU A 134 2.74 -34.67 8.55
N GLU A 135 1.96 -35.63 9.04
CA GLU A 135 0.66 -35.96 8.47
C GLU A 135 -0.27 -34.74 8.50
N ASN A 136 -0.88 -34.41 7.35
CA ASN A 136 -1.70 -33.21 7.16
C ASN A 136 -0.99 -31.88 7.51
N ALA A 137 0.34 -31.88 7.55
CA ALA A 137 1.16 -30.69 7.67
C ALA A 137 1.68 -30.25 6.30
N VAL A 138 1.76 -28.94 6.09
CA VAL A 138 2.37 -28.34 4.91
C VAL A 138 3.54 -27.44 5.34
N PRO A 139 4.70 -27.52 4.66
CA PRO A 139 5.80 -26.61 4.91
C PRO A 139 5.54 -25.27 4.22
N ALA A 140 6.05 -24.17 4.79
CA ALA A 140 6.24 -22.96 4.00
C ALA A 140 7.63 -23.00 3.36
N VAL A 141 7.68 -22.77 2.05
CA VAL A 141 8.92 -22.80 1.23
C VAL A 141 9.32 -21.43 0.72
N LEU A 142 8.37 -20.50 0.62
CA LEU A 142 8.61 -19.08 0.35
C LEU A 142 7.73 -18.21 1.25
N THR A 143 8.18 -16.98 1.50
CA THR A 143 7.37 -15.92 2.10
C THR A 143 7.19 -14.78 1.11
N THR A 144 6.11 -14.02 1.26
CA THR A 144 5.95 -12.72 0.61
C THR A 144 5.47 -11.69 1.62
N GLY A 145 6.03 -10.48 1.58
CA GLY A 145 5.78 -9.42 2.56
C GLY A 145 6.86 -9.35 3.64
N SER A 146 7.14 -8.12 4.10
CA SER A 146 8.37 -7.78 4.82
C SER A 146 8.16 -7.15 6.20
N HIS A 147 7.30 -6.14 6.37
CA HIS A 147 7.23 -5.35 7.64
C HIS A 147 5.84 -5.02 8.18
N HIS A 148 4.77 -5.16 7.38
CA HIS A 148 3.39 -4.99 7.86
C HIS A 148 2.66 -6.32 8.04
N MET A 149 2.84 -7.22 7.08
CA MET A 149 2.30 -8.57 7.11
C MET A 149 3.18 -9.49 6.28
N GLN A 150 3.11 -10.79 6.55
CA GLN A 150 3.78 -11.82 5.77
C GLN A 150 2.80 -12.94 5.43
N VAL A 151 2.74 -13.29 4.15
CA VAL A 151 2.08 -14.50 3.65
C VAL A 151 3.11 -15.61 3.47
N TYR A 152 2.62 -16.85 3.47
CA TYR A 152 3.44 -18.06 3.42
C TYR A 152 2.94 -18.98 2.32
N TRP A 153 3.87 -19.52 1.54
CA TRP A 153 3.57 -20.36 0.38
C TRP A 153 4.03 -21.79 0.63
N SER A 154 3.13 -22.74 0.41
CA SER A 154 3.40 -24.18 0.51
C SER A 154 3.47 -24.82 -0.88
N PRO A 155 4.32 -25.83 -1.09
CA PRO A 155 4.32 -26.58 -2.34
C PRO A 155 3.03 -27.38 -2.47
N THR A 156 2.52 -27.52 -3.69
CA THR A 156 1.35 -28.38 -3.98
C THR A 156 1.72 -29.85 -4.07
N GLY A 157 3.00 -30.14 -4.36
CA GLY A 157 3.50 -31.47 -4.72
C GLY A 157 3.55 -31.70 -6.24
N GLU A 158 2.88 -30.85 -7.03
CA GLU A 158 2.85 -30.91 -8.49
C GLU A 158 3.86 -29.90 -9.07
N GLY A 159 5.03 -30.41 -9.48
CA GLY A 159 6.12 -29.56 -9.98
C GLY A 159 6.60 -28.54 -8.95
N ARG A 160 6.64 -27.26 -9.34
CA ARG A 160 7.02 -26.12 -8.49
C ARG A 160 5.86 -25.15 -8.28
N GLU A 161 4.64 -25.63 -8.44
CA GLU A 161 3.44 -24.85 -8.16
C GLU A 161 3.29 -24.63 -6.66
N LEU A 162 2.93 -23.39 -6.28
CA LEU A 162 2.72 -22.99 -4.90
C LEU A 162 1.24 -22.77 -4.63
N ASN A 163 0.84 -23.08 -3.40
CA ASN A 163 -0.45 -22.70 -2.85
C ASN A 163 -0.24 -21.73 -1.68
N LEU A 164 -1.16 -20.77 -1.53
CA LEU A 164 -1.16 -19.86 -0.40
C LEU A 164 -1.66 -20.56 0.86
N MET A 165 -0.94 -20.37 1.97
CA MET A 165 -1.41 -20.82 3.27
C MET A 165 -2.61 -19.95 3.72
N PRO A 166 -3.61 -20.52 4.42
CA PRO A 166 -4.86 -19.84 4.75
C PRO A 166 -4.71 -18.71 5.78
N LEU A 167 -3.54 -18.59 6.41
CA LEU A 167 -3.25 -17.64 7.47
C LEU A 167 -2.12 -16.68 7.07
N VAL A 168 -2.27 -15.43 7.49
CA VAL A 168 -1.27 -14.37 7.40
C VAL A 168 -0.79 -14.03 8.80
N TYR A 169 0.49 -13.71 8.93
CA TYR A 169 0.98 -13.08 10.15
C TYR A 169 0.90 -11.55 9.99
N LEU A 170 0.10 -10.89 10.84
CA LEU A 170 -0.07 -9.45 10.83
C LEU A 170 0.86 -8.83 11.88
N LYS A 171 1.88 -8.08 11.44
CA LYS A 171 2.92 -7.56 12.35
C LYS A 171 2.35 -6.61 13.38
N GLN A 172 1.46 -5.70 12.97
CA GLN A 172 0.90 -4.70 13.87
C GLN A 172 0.10 -5.32 15.04
N ALA A 173 -0.54 -6.47 14.82
CA ALA A 173 -1.31 -7.17 15.84
C ALA A 173 -0.53 -8.33 16.49
N GLU A 174 0.71 -8.55 16.05
CA GLU A 174 1.61 -9.63 16.46
C GLU A 174 0.97 -11.02 16.51
N ARG A 175 0.03 -11.28 15.60
CA ARG A 175 -0.76 -12.52 15.58
C ARG A 175 -1.05 -13.04 14.17
N TRP A 176 -1.36 -14.32 14.12
CA TRP A 176 -1.93 -14.98 12.97
C TRP A 176 -3.41 -14.61 12.79
N ILE A 177 -3.80 -14.34 11.55
CA ILE A 177 -5.17 -14.00 11.15
C ILE A 177 -5.55 -14.76 9.87
N PRO A 178 -6.84 -15.01 9.60
CA PRO A 178 -7.28 -15.45 8.28
C PRO A 178 -6.81 -14.48 7.20
N ARG A 179 -6.36 -15.00 6.06
CA ARG A 179 -5.95 -14.16 4.93
C ARG A 179 -7.05 -13.18 4.51
N ASP A 180 -8.30 -13.61 4.52
CA ASP A 180 -9.43 -12.74 4.12
C ASP A 180 -9.59 -11.52 5.03
N ALA A 181 -9.11 -11.61 6.27
CA ALA A 181 -9.15 -10.52 7.24
C ALA A 181 -8.03 -9.50 7.07
N ALA A 182 -7.00 -9.81 6.26
CA ALA A 182 -5.89 -8.90 5.96
C ALA A 182 -6.23 -7.86 4.88
N PHE A 183 -7.36 -8.01 4.19
CA PHE A 183 -7.80 -7.17 3.08
C PHE A 183 -9.26 -6.78 3.26
N LEU A 184 -9.73 -5.78 2.49
CA LEU A 184 -11.13 -5.40 2.54
C LEU A 184 -11.92 -6.31 1.61
N LEU A 185 -12.33 -7.47 2.14
CA LEU A 185 -13.08 -8.49 1.41
C LEU A 185 -14.48 -8.69 2.01
N PRO A 186 -15.50 -8.97 1.18
CA PRO A 186 -16.84 -9.27 1.68
C PRO A 186 -16.82 -10.41 2.71
N PRO A 187 -17.79 -10.45 3.66
CA PRO A 187 -17.83 -11.40 4.79
C PRO A 187 -18.03 -12.88 4.44
N GLN A 188 -17.92 -13.25 3.16
CA GLN A 188 -18.01 -14.63 2.70
C GLN A 188 -16.60 -15.12 2.39
N LYS A 189 -16.29 -16.36 2.75
CA LYS A 189 -14.99 -16.98 2.45
C LYS A 189 -14.74 -16.83 0.95
N SER A 190 -13.59 -16.26 0.58
CA SER A 190 -13.21 -16.16 -0.82
C SER A 190 -13.29 -17.55 -1.47
N SER A 191 -14.05 -17.66 -2.56
CA SER A 191 -14.11 -18.88 -3.37
C SER A 191 -12.99 -18.95 -4.40
N GLN A 192 -12.08 -17.96 -4.42
CA GLN A 192 -10.97 -17.93 -5.36
C GLN A 192 -9.88 -18.90 -4.91
N SER A 193 -9.44 -19.75 -5.83
CA SER A 193 -8.28 -20.60 -5.62
C SER A 193 -7.03 -19.74 -5.57
N GLU A 194 -6.17 -20.00 -4.60
CA GLU A 194 -4.85 -19.38 -4.48
C GLU A 194 -3.73 -20.28 -5.05
N LEU A 195 -4.14 -21.39 -5.67
CA LEU A 195 -3.27 -22.34 -6.36
C LEU A 195 -2.56 -21.64 -7.53
N GLY A 196 -1.24 -21.74 -7.57
CA GLY A 196 -0.40 -21.15 -8.61
C GLY A 196 -0.36 -19.62 -8.60
N ARG A 197 -1.00 -18.93 -7.63
CA ARG A 197 -1.10 -17.47 -7.65
C ARG A 197 0.26 -16.79 -7.54
N TRP A 198 1.16 -17.31 -6.73
CA TRP A 198 2.52 -16.77 -6.65
C TRP A 198 3.23 -16.90 -8.00
N ASN A 199 3.13 -18.08 -8.62
CA ASN A 199 3.76 -18.43 -9.88
C ASN A 199 3.27 -17.55 -11.04
N GLN A 200 2.00 -17.16 -11.02
CA GLN A 200 1.37 -16.41 -12.10
C GLN A 200 1.47 -14.89 -11.88
N ILE A 201 1.18 -14.42 -10.67
CA ILE A 201 0.93 -13.01 -10.38
C ILE A 201 2.02 -12.41 -9.50
N CYS A 202 2.36 -13.03 -8.37
CA CYS A 202 3.28 -12.41 -7.41
C CYS A 202 4.73 -12.34 -7.92
N ILE A 203 5.17 -13.34 -8.69
CA ILE A 203 6.51 -13.37 -9.28
C ILE A 203 6.81 -12.12 -10.11
N GLN A 204 5.78 -11.52 -10.71
CA GLN A 204 5.89 -10.37 -11.59
C GLN A 204 6.46 -9.13 -10.91
N CYS A 205 6.10 -8.94 -9.65
CA CYS A 205 6.42 -7.72 -8.90
C CYS A 205 7.30 -7.97 -7.68
N HIS A 206 7.41 -9.22 -7.19
CA HIS A 206 8.08 -9.56 -5.92
C HIS A 206 9.39 -10.33 -6.10
N THR A 207 9.95 -10.35 -7.32
CA THR A 207 11.25 -10.97 -7.65
C THR A 207 12.06 -10.08 -8.58
N THR A 208 13.30 -10.49 -8.86
CA THR A 208 14.15 -9.90 -9.89
C THR A 208 14.31 -10.86 -11.06
N ASP A 209 13.99 -10.39 -12.27
CA ASP A 209 13.92 -11.20 -13.50
C ASP A 209 12.97 -12.40 -13.33
N GLY A 210 11.78 -12.12 -12.81
CA GLY A 210 10.70 -13.10 -12.69
C GLY A 210 10.26 -13.60 -14.07
N ARG A 211 10.34 -14.92 -14.25
CA ARG A 211 9.96 -15.64 -15.47
C ARG A 211 8.94 -16.69 -15.12
N ASN A 212 7.72 -16.52 -15.63
CA ASN A 212 6.70 -17.55 -15.51
C ASN A 212 6.63 -18.33 -16.82
N HIS A 213 6.84 -19.65 -16.73
CA HIS A 213 6.51 -20.55 -17.82
C HIS A 213 5.18 -21.21 -17.46
N MET A 214 4.15 -20.86 -18.23
CA MET A 214 2.81 -21.40 -18.02
C MET A 214 2.64 -22.67 -18.85
N PRO A 215 2.12 -23.76 -18.27
CA PRO A 215 1.98 -25.02 -18.98
C PRO A 215 1.02 -24.87 -20.16
N GLN A 216 1.46 -25.33 -21.33
CA GLN A 216 0.69 -25.30 -22.58
C GLN A 216 -0.20 -26.54 -22.74
N SER A 217 -0.06 -27.52 -21.85
CA SER A 217 -0.86 -28.76 -21.81
C SER A 217 -1.06 -29.22 -20.37
N ALA A 218 -2.05 -30.09 -20.14
CA ALA A 218 -2.34 -30.63 -18.81
C ALA A 218 -1.21 -31.50 -18.22
N ASP A 219 -0.29 -31.99 -19.06
CA ASP A 219 0.81 -32.87 -18.66
C ASP A 219 2.10 -32.09 -18.33
N GLU A 220 2.11 -30.77 -18.55
CA GLU A 220 3.26 -29.91 -18.31
C GLU A 220 3.21 -29.31 -16.89
N ALA A 221 4.31 -29.44 -16.15
CA ALA A 221 4.42 -28.88 -14.81
C ALA A 221 4.69 -27.36 -14.87
N ILE A 222 4.15 -26.62 -13.90
CA ILE A 222 4.52 -25.21 -13.73
C ILE A 222 5.99 -25.12 -13.30
N GLU A 223 6.79 -24.42 -14.10
CA GLU A 223 8.16 -24.05 -13.76
C GLU A 223 8.32 -22.53 -13.74
N THR A 224 8.71 -21.99 -12.58
CA THR A 224 8.98 -20.56 -12.44
C THR A 224 10.40 -20.31 -11.96
N LYS A 225 11.01 -19.28 -12.54
CA LYS A 225 12.41 -18.91 -12.29
C LYS A 225 12.51 -17.43 -11.95
N ALA A 226 13.46 -17.08 -11.09
CA ALA A 226 13.87 -15.72 -10.82
C ALA A 226 15.40 -15.66 -10.75
N SER A 227 16.00 -14.54 -11.16
CA SER A 227 17.44 -14.35 -10.96
C SER A 227 17.77 -14.15 -9.47
N GLU A 228 16.93 -13.42 -8.74
CA GLU A 228 16.97 -13.31 -7.27
C GLU A 228 15.56 -13.19 -6.66
N PHE A 229 15.36 -13.77 -5.47
CA PHE A 229 14.17 -13.50 -4.67
C PHE A 229 14.27 -12.15 -3.95
N GLY A 230 13.14 -11.45 -3.91
CA GLY A 230 13.08 -10.05 -3.50
C GLY A 230 13.39 -9.10 -4.65
N ILE A 231 13.29 -7.80 -4.39
CA ILE A 231 13.61 -6.78 -5.38
C ILE A 231 15.05 -6.38 -5.19
N SER A 232 15.87 -6.75 -6.15
CA SER A 232 17.32 -6.67 -6.10
C SER A 232 17.86 -5.59 -7.05
N CYS A 233 19.18 -5.37 -7.06
CA CYS A 233 19.79 -4.27 -7.81
C CYS A 233 19.34 -4.24 -9.28
N GLU A 234 19.34 -5.41 -9.93
CA GLU A 234 19.10 -5.54 -11.37
C GLU A 234 17.62 -5.38 -11.75
N ALA A 235 16.69 -5.36 -10.78
CA ALA A 235 15.29 -5.02 -11.03
C ALA A 235 15.11 -3.53 -11.38
N CYS A 236 15.93 -2.65 -10.78
CA CYS A 236 15.88 -1.20 -11.02
C CYS A 236 16.97 -0.71 -11.98
N HIS A 237 18.09 -1.42 -12.07
CA HIS A 237 19.25 -1.04 -12.88
C HIS A 237 19.39 -1.84 -14.18
N GLY A 238 18.59 -2.90 -14.35
CA GLY A 238 18.73 -3.85 -15.47
C GLY A 238 19.92 -4.81 -15.29
N PRO A 239 20.18 -5.68 -16.28
CA PRO A 239 21.20 -6.72 -16.20
C PRO A 239 22.64 -6.14 -16.12
N GLY A 240 23.41 -6.57 -15.12
CA GLY A 240 24.70 -5.98 -14.77
C GLY A 240 25.93 -6.57 -15.48
N LYS A 241 25.80 -7.67 -16.25
CA LYS A 241 26.98 -8.33 -16.85
C LYS A 241 27.79 -7.41 -17.76
N GLN A 242 27.11 -6.67 -18.63
CA GLN A 242 27.77 -5.75 -19.56
C GLN A 242 28.37 -4.54 -18.85
N HIS A 243 27.74 -4.08 -17.76
CA HIS A 243 28.25 -3.01 -16.91
C HIS A 243 29.57 -3.40 -16.24
N ILE A 244 29.62 -4.60 -15.67
CA ILE A 244 30.86 -5.13 -15.07
C ILE A 244 31.95 -5.27 -16.13
N ALA A 245 31.62 -5.77 -17.33
CA ALA A 245 32.58 -5.85 -18.43
C ALA A 245 33.08 -4.46 -18.86
N TYR A 246 32.19 -3.48 -18.97
CA TYR A 246 32.52 -2.09 -19.31
C TYR A 246 33.55 -1.46 -18.35
N HIS A 247 33.42 -1.70 -17.03
CA HIS A 247 34.37 -1.18 -16.03
C HIS A 247 35.65 -2.02 -15.86
N LYS A 248 35.73 -3.20 -16.48
CA LYS A 248 36.97 -3.99 -16.58
C LYS A 248 37.87 -3.54 -17.74
N LEU A 249 37.32 -2.81 -18.72
CA LEU A 249 38.08 -2.28 -19.85
C LEU A 249 38.72 -0.93 -19.49
N GLU A 250 39.94 -0.72 -19.96
CA GLU A 250 40.62 0.57 -19.84
C GLU A 250 39.84 1.65 -20.61
N ALA A 251 39.94 2.91 -20.15
CA ALA A 251 39.21 4.02 -20.81
C ALA A 251 39.64 4.27 -22.26
N THR A 252 40.84 3.83 -22.63
CA THR A 252 41.40 3.95 -23.99
C THR A 252 41.10 2.74 -24.87
N ASP A 253 40.44 1.71 -24.35
CA ASP A 253 40.14 0.50 -25.12
C ASP A 253 39.03 0.79 -26.16
N GLU A 254 39.33 0.60 -27.44
CA GLU A 254 38.38 0.79 -28.54
C GLU A 254 37.17 -0.15 -28.45
N ALA A 255 37.30 -1.29 -27.75
CA ALA A 255 36.20 -2.22 -27.51
C ALA A 255 35.22 -1.72 -26.42
N ARG A 256 35.57 -0.67 -25.67
CA ARG A 256 34.72 -0.12 -24.63
C ARG A 256 33.56 0.67 -25.26
N PRO A 257 32.29 0.34 -24.94
CA PRO A 257 31.15 1.17 -25.31
C PRO A 257 31.36 2.65 -24.92
N LYS A 258 30.77 3.58 -25.65
CA LYS A 258 30.88 5.02 -25.31
C LYS A 258 30.10 5.40 -24.05
N ILE A 259 29.07 4.63 -23.74
CA ILE A 259 28.14 4.88 -22.64
C ILE A 259 28.09 3.59 -21.80
N ASP A 260 28.11 3.74 -20.48
CA ASP A 260 27.91 2.63 -19.56
C ASP A 260 26.52 2.00 -19.82
N PRO A 261 26.42 0.68 -20.07
CA PRO A 261 25.15 0.05 -20.42
C PRO A 261 24.18 -0.11 -19.24
N ILE A 262 24.59 0.17 -18.00
CA ILE A 262 23.69 0.08 -16.85
C ILE A 262 22.69 1.22 -16.85
N VAL A 263 21.45 0.94 -16.41
CA VAL A 263 20.46 1.99 -16.20
C VAL A 263 20.69 2.62 -14.84
N ASN A 264 20.75 3.95 -14.79
CA ASN A 264 20.64 4.71 -13.56
C ASN A 264 19.32 5.50 -13.57
N PRO A 265 18.31 5.14 -12.74
CA PRO A 265 17.02 5.85 -12.73
C PRO A 265 17.12 7.36 -12.48
N ALA A 266 18.19 7.83 -11.86
CA ALA A 266 18.44 9.26 -11.63
C ALA A 266 18.98 10.03 -12.87
N GLU A 267 19.44 9.30 -13.89
CA GLU A 267 19.93 9.87 -15.15
C GLU A 267 18.92 9.76 -16.29
N LEU A 268 17.79 9.08 -16.04
CA LEU A 268 16.66 9.01 -16.96
C LEU A 268 15.82 10.30 -16.89
N ASP A 269 15.11 10.62 -17.98
CA ASP A 269 14.03 11.60 -17.90
C ASP A 269 12.94 11.16 -16.90
N HIS A 270 12.18 12.12 -16.38
CA HIS A 270 11.21 11.87 -15.30
C HIS A 270 10.17 10.79 -15.63
N GLN A 271 9.79 10.62 -16.90
CA GLN A 271 8.82 9.61 -17.33
C GLN A 271 9.45 8.23 -17.24
N ARG A 272 10.62 8.05 -17.84
CA ARG A 272 11.36 6.77 -17.78
C ARG A 272 11.81 6.41 -16.38
N SER A 273 12.22 7.40 -15.59
CA SER A 273 12.56 7.24 -14.18
C SER A 273 11.37 6.70 -13.37
N ALA A 274 10.19 7.31 -13.51
CA ALA A 274 8.97 6.87 -12.83
C ALA A 274 8.52 5.47 -13.27
N GLN A 275 8.71 5.11 -14.54
CA GLN A 275 8.36 3.80 -15.08
C GLN A 275 9.18 2.64 -14.49
N VAL A 276 10.41 2.89 -14.02
CA VAL A 276 11.19 1.88 -13.28
C VAL A 276 10.43 1.43 -12.04
N CYS A 277 9.87 2.38 -11.27
CA CYS A 277 9.03 2.09 -10.12
C CYS A 277 7.67 1.53 -10.55
N GLY A 278 7.10 2.07 -11.63
CA GLY A 278 5.82 1.66 -12.21
C GLY A 278 5.76 0.21 -12.67
N GLY A 279 6.91 -0.43 -12.94
CA GLY A 279 6.98 -1.86 -13.24
C GLY A 279 6.35 -2.74 -12.15
N CYS A 280 6.35 -2.27 -10.90
CA CYS A 280 5.72 -2.93 -9.75
C CYS A 280 4.65 -2.08 -9.05
N HIS A 281 4.85 -0.75 -8.91
CA HIS A 281 3.92 0.18 -8.25
C HIS A 281 2.81 0.67 -9.19
N SER A 282 2.31 -0.24 -10.02
CA SER A 282 1.13 -0.07 -10.86
C SER A 282 0.37 -1.39 -10.94
N VAL A 283 -0.83 -1.35 -11.53
CA VAL A 283 -1.41 -2.57 -12.10
C VAL A 283 -1.21 -2.50 -13.60
N SER A 284 -0.66 -3.56 -14.16
CA SER A 284 -0.47 -3.67 -15.60
C SER A 284 -0.76 -5.08 -16.10
N ALA A 285 -1.01 -5.18 -17.40
CA ALA A 285 -1.08 -6.45 -18.11
C ALA A 285 -0.27 -6.36 -19.41
N ASN A 286 0.04 -7.51 -20.00
CA ASN A 286 0.72 -7.54 -21.29
C ASN A 286 -0.22 -7.12 -22.42
N HIS A 287 0.36 -6.59 -23.49
CA HIS A 287 -0.33 -6.50 -24.77
C HIS A 287 -0.52 -7.91 -25.34
N GLY A 288 -1.69 -8.51 -25.13
CA GLY A 288 -2.02 -9.87 -25.59
C GLY A 288 -1.68 -10.98 -24.58
N GLU A 289 -1.71 -12.23 -25.04
CA GLU A 289 -1.37 -13.43 -24.25
C GLU A 289 -0.02 -13.97 -24.74
N PRO A 290 1.10 -13.64 -24.07
CA PRO A 290 2.37 -14.24 -24.44
C PRO A 290 2.49 -15.67 -23.90
N ASP A 291 3.28 -16.49 -24.59
CA ASP A 291 3.62 -17.85 -24.15
C ASP A 291 4.50 -17.86 -22.89
N GLU A 292 5.29 -16.80 -22.67
CA GLU A 292 6.14 -16.61 -21.49
C GLU A 292 6.02 -15.15 -21.00
N TRP A 293 5.78 -14.94 -19.71
CA TRP A 293 5.82 -13.60 -19.14
C TRP A 293 7.23 -13.31 -18.59
N VAL A 294 7.77 -12.16 -18.96
CA VAL A 294 9.05 -11.65 -18.45
C VAL A 294 8.84 -10.30 -17.78
N GLN A 295 9.53 -10.11 -16.65
CA GLN A 295 9.50 -8.85 -15.91
C GLN A 295 9.97 -7.67 -16.77
N PHE A 296 9.35 -6.52 -16.53
CA PHE A 296 9.69 -5.26 -17.20
C PHE A 296 11.17 -4.95 -16.98
N ARG A 297 11.84 -4.51 -18.04
CA ARG A 297 13.26 -4.16 -17.98
C ARG A 297 13.42 -2.66 -17.76
N ALA A 298 14.11 -2.29 -16.68
CA ALA A 298 14.45 -0.91 -16.37
C ALA A 298 15.07 -0.18 -17.58
N GLY A 299 14.75 1.10 -17.73
CA GLY A 299 15.18 1.95 -18.85
C GLY A 299 14.36 1.80 -20.14
N ARG A 300 13.49 0.80 -20.23
CA ARG A 300 12.53 0.68 -21.35
C ARG A 300 11.27 1.50 -21.12
N ASP A 301 10.42 1.57 -22.14
CA ASP A 301 9.13 2.24 -22.09
C ASP A 301 8.04 1.29 -21.58
N LEU A 302 7.69 1.39 -20.30
CA LEU A 302 6.71 0.50 -19.67
C LEU A 302 5.36 0.52 -20.39
N GLU A 303 4.91 1.69 -20.85
CA GLU A 303 3.59 1.86 -21.49
C GLU A 303 3.54 1.36 -22.93
N LYS A 304 4.70 1.08 -23.54
CA LYS A 304 4.77 0.36 -24.84
C LYS A 304 4.87 -1.14 -24.68
N GLU A 305 5.40 -1.61 -23.54
CA GLU A 305 5.52 -3.04 -23.26
C GLU A 305 4.27 -3.60 -22.58
N ARG A 306 3.51 -2.75 -21.87
CA ARG A 306 2.37 -3.15 -21.05
C ARG A 306 1.22 -2.16 -21.10
N ILE A 307 0.02 -2.71 -20.95
CA ILE A 307 -1.19 -1.98 -20.62
C ILE A 307 -1.11 -1.60 -19.14
N VAL A 308 -0.61 -0.39 -18.84
CA VAL A 308 -0.70 0.17 -17.48
C VAL A 308 -2.14 0.61 -17.24
N PHE A 309 -2.80 0.01 -16.25
CA PHE A 309 -4.24 0.17 -16.07
C PHE A 309 -4.58 1.62 -15.73
N ASP A 310 -5.58 2.11 -16.46
CA ASP A 310 -6.22 3.40 -16.28
C ASP A 310 -7.66 3.31 -16.83
N ARG A 311 -8.44 4.40 -16.82
CA ARG A 311 -9.80 4.45 -17.33
C ARG A 311 -9.83 4.53 -18.86
N THR A 312 -9.27 3.52 -19.54
CA THR A 312 -9.21 3.44 -21.01
C THR A 312 -10.04 2.28 -21.56
N PRO A 313 -10.52 2.37 -22.82
CA PRO A 313 -11.19 1.24 -23.46
C PRO A 313 -10.35 -0.04 -23.49
N GLU A 314 -9.02 0.09 -23.61
CA GLU A 314 -8.10 -1.05 -23.60
C GLU A 314 -8.07 -1.76 -22.25
N THR A 315 -7.97 -1.03 -21.13
CA THR A 315 -8.03 -1.61 -19.78
C THR A 315 -9.38 -2.26 -19.51
N LEU A 316 -10.49 -1.59 -19.86
CA LEU A 316 -11.83 -2.17 -19.67
C LEU A 316 -12.05 -3.43 -20.52
N GLY A 317 -11.56 -3.41 -21.77
CA GLY A 317 -11.63 -4.57 -22.65
C GLY A 317 -10.82 -5.75 -22.10
N TRP A 318 -9.62 -5.48 -21.58
CA TRP A 318 -8.80 -6.49 -20.91
C TRP A 318 -9.52 -7.07 -19.68
N LEU A 319 -10.09 -6.21 -18.83
CA LEU A 319 -10.81 -6.63 -17.63
C LEU A 319 -12.03 -7.50 -17.94
N ALA A 320 -12.79 -7.14 -18.98
CA ALA A 320 -13.91 -7.94 -19.45
C ALA A 320 -13.45 -9.35 -19.86
N LYS A 321 -12.38 -9.44 -20.66
CA LYS A 321 -11.79 -10.72 -21.09
C LYS A 321 -11.30 -11.54 -19.90
N TYR A 322 -10.48 -10.94 -19.03
CA TYR A 322 -9.87 -11.62 -17.89
C TYR A 322 -10.90 -12.19 -16.91
N ASN A 323 -11.99 -11.45 -16.66
CA ASN A 323 -13.04 -11.92 -15.77
C ASN A 323 -14.07 -12.83 -16.47
N SER A 324 -13.85 -13.21 -17.74
CA SER A 324 -14.82 -13.96 -18.56
C SER A 324 -16.21 -13.31 -18.58
N VAL A 325 -16.22 -11.98 -18.58
CA VAL A 325 -17.43 -11.15 -18.56
C VAL A 325 -17.73 -10.71 -19.99
N ASN A 326 -19.01 -10.78 -20.38
CA ASN A 326 -19.45 -10.19 -21.64
C ASN A 326 -19.17 -8.68 -21.60
N THR A 327 -18.46 -8.13 -22.59
CA THR A 327 -18.16 -6.70 -22.66
C THR A 327 -19.39 -5.80 -22.65
N ASN A 328 -20.57 -6.35 -23.01
CA ASN A 328 -21.86 -5.65 -22.92
C ASN A 328 -22.46 -5.62 -21.50
N ASP A 329 -21.96 -6.45 -20.57
CA ASP A 329 -22.31 -6.42 -19.14
C ASP A 329 -21.35 -5.46 -18.41
N THR A 330 -21.59 -4.16 -18.63
CA THR A 330 -20.74 -3.08 -18.11
C THR A 330 -20.62 -3.13 -16.59
N SER A 331 -21.66 -3.56 -15.88
CA SER A 331 -21.71 -3.59 -14.41
C SER A 331 -20.59 -4.43 -13.80
N LYS A 332 -20.27 -5.59 -14.37
CA LYS A 332 -19.20 -6.47 -13.85
C LYS A 332 -17.81 -5.97 -14.21
N VAL A 333 -17.66 -5.30 -15.35
CA VAL A 333 -16.40 -4.65 -15.71
C VAL A 333 -16.12 -3.48 -14.77
N GLU A 334 -17.13 -2.66 -14.48
CA GLU A 334 -17.02 -1.59 -13.49
C GLU A 334 -16.76 -2.12 -12.08
N GLU A 335 -17.35 -3.26 -11.68
CA GLU A 335 -17.03 -3.91 -10.41
C GLU A 335 -15.55 -4.33 -10.34
N ALA A 336 -15.03 -4.95 -11.40
CA ALA A 336 -13.62 -5.36 -11.48
C ALA A 336 -12.67 -4.15 -11.46
N TYR A 337 -13.01 -3.09 -12.19
CA TYR A 337 -12.27 -1.83 -12.23
C TYR A 337 -12.28 -1.12 -10.87
N GLY A 338 -13.45 -1.10 -10.22
CA GLY A 338 -13.71 -0.50 -8.91
C GLY A 338 -12.92 -1.11 -7.75
N ARG A 339 -12.24 -2.25 -7.98
CA ARG A 339 -11.33 -2.89 -7.02
C ARG A 339 -10.03 -2.11 -6.84
N TRP A 340 -9.62 -1.37 -7.86
CA TRP A 340 -8.35 -0.63 -7.85
C TRP A 340 -8.52 0.87 -8.03
N PHE A 341 -9.58 1.31 -8.71
CA PHE A 341 -9.75 2.70 -9.09
C PHE A 341 -11.17 3.22 -8.82
N TRP A 342 -11.29 4.51 -8.57
CA TRP A 342 -12.55 5.25 -8.63
C TRP A 342 -12.96 5.40 -10.10
N GLU A 343 -14.21 5.80 -10.39
CA GLU A 343 -14.71 5.89 -11.77
C GLU A 343 -13.92 6.90 -12.64
N ASP A 344 -13.33 7.94 -12.04
CA ASP A 344 -12.40 8.89 -12.67
C ASP A 344 -10.98 8.34 -12.85
N GLY A 345 -10.77 7.10 -12.41
CA GLY A 345 -9.54 6.35 -12.45
C GLY A 345 -8.50 6.75 -11.40
N VAL A 346 -8.84 7.57 -10.40
CA VAL A 346 -7.94 7.79 -9.26
C VAL A 346 -7.82 6.48 -8.48
N ALA A 347 -6.63 6.16 -7.98
CA ALA A 347 -6.41 4.92 -7.23
C ALA A 347 -7.29 4.86 -5.97
N ARG A 348 -7.81 3.68 -5.67
CA ARG A 348 -8.53 3.33 -4.42
C ARG A 348 -7.67 2.54 -3.46
N VAL A 349 -6.62 1.89 -3.99
CA VAL A 349 -5.76 1.00 -3.23
C VAL A 349 -4.28 1.33 -3.40
N SER A 350 -3.48 0.99 -2.39
CA SER A 350 -2.02 1.14 -2.43
C SER A 350 -1.34 0.24 -3.46
N GLY A 351 -0.06 0.47 -3.77
CA GLY A 351 0.69 -0.24 -4.80
C GLY A 351 0.39 0.26 -6.22
N ARG A 352 -0.39 1.34 -6.36
CA ARG A 352 -0.81 1.96 -7.64
C ARG A 352 -0.30 3.40 -7.74
N GLU A 353 0.77 3.70 -7.02
CA GLU A 353 1.30 5.07 -6.91
C GLU A 353 1.78 5.60 -8.26
N TYR A 354 2.32 4.76 -9.15
CA TYR A 354 2.65 5.18 -10.52
C TYR A 354 1.39 5.47 -11.34
N SER A 355 0.35 4.64 -11.23
CA SER A 355 -0.94 4.89 -11.90
C SER A 355 -1.55 6.23 -11.45
N ALA A 356 -1.42 6.59 -10.18
CA ALA A 356 -1.84 7.89 -9.66
C ALA A 356 -0.92 9.04 -10.13
N LEU A 357 0.40 8.85 -10.06
CA LEU A 357 1.40 9.85 -10.49
C LEU A 357 1.22 10.27 -11.95
N ARG A 358 0.89 9.33 -12.85
CA ARG A 358 0.60 9.61 -14.27
C ARG A 358 -0.52 10.63 -14.48
N LYS A 359 -1.39 10.84 -13.48
CA LYS A 359 -2.48 11.82 -13.50
C LYS A 359 -2.10 13.16 -12.89
N SER A 360 -0.95 13.23 -12.23
CA SER A 360 -0.50 14.44 -11.54
C SER A 360 -0.10 15.52 -12.53
N GLY A 361 -0.50 16.76 -12.23
CA GLY A 361 0.02 17.94 -12.92
C GLY A 361 1.54 18.08 -12.77
N CYS A 362 2.10 17.68 -11.63
CA CYS A 362 3.53 17.74 -11.35
C CYS A 362 4.34 16.79 -12.25
N HIS A 363 3.74 15.68 -12.67
CA HIS A 363 4.36 14.72 -13.58
C HIS A 363 4.06 15.05 -15.05
N THR A 364 2.82 15.39 -15.37
CA THR A 364 2.39 15.60 -16.78
C THR A 364 2.77 16.95 -17.35
N ARG A 365 2.94 17.97 -16.50
CA ARG A 365 3.33 19.34 -16.90
C ARG A 365 4.63 19.81 -16.26
N GLY A 366 5.17 19.05 -15.31
CA GLY A 366 6.47 19.27 -14.70
C GLY A 366 7.40 18.10 -15.00
N GLU A 367 8.40 17.90 -14.15
CA GLU A 367 9.39 16.83 -14.28
C GLU A 367 9.43 15.92 -13.05
N MET A 368 8.32 15.83 -12.29
CA MET A 368 8.27 15.02 -11.08
C MET A 368 8.32 13.52 -11.42
N SER A 369 9.17 12.78 -10.72
CA SER A 369 9.21 11.31 -10.72
C SER A 369 9.17 10.78 -9.28
N CYS A 370 9.19 9.45 -9.10
CA CYS A 370 9.21 8.85 -7.77
C CYS A 370 10.46 9.30 -6.97
N ILE A 371 11.60 9.42 -7.63
CA ILE A 371 12.87 9.79 -6.99
C ILE A 371 13.03 11.30 -6.76
N SER A 372 12.02 12.11 -7.10
CA SER A 372 11.93 13.51 -6.64
C SER A 372 11.64 13.60 -5.14
N CYS A 373 11.10 12.53 -4.54
CA CYS A 373 10.81 12.46 -3.10
C CYS A 373 11.47 11.24 -2.42
N HIS A 374 11.51 10.10 -3.12
CA HIS A 374 12.10 8.86 -2.60
C HIS A 374 13.59 8.78 -2.92
N ARG A 375 14.38 8.28 -1.96
CA ARG A 375 15.80 7.98 -2.15
C ARG A 375 16.04 6.51 -1.84
N VAL A 376 16.25 5.71 -2.89
CA VAL A 376 16.44 4.25 -2.74
C VAL A 376 17.82 3.89 -2.16
N HIS A 377 18.79 4.80 -2.27
CA HIS A 377 20.14 4.64 -1.70
C HIS A 377 20.58 5.93 -0.99
N PRO A 378 20.20 6.13 0.28
CA PRO A 378 20.64 7.30 1.05
C PRO A 378 22.13 7.23 1.36
N SER A 379 22.81 8.37 1.33
CA SER A 379 24.17 8.48 1.82
C SER A 379 24.15 8.46 3.35
N ARG A 380 24.76 7.44 3.96
CA ARG A 380 25.03 7.27 5.40
C ARG A 380 23.98 7.91 6.34
N LEU A 381 22.98 7.13 6.71
CA LEU A 381 22.05 7.43 7.80
C LEU A 381 22.58 6.82 9.11
N ASP A 382 22.17 7.37 10.25
CA ASP A 382 22.27 6.62 11.51
C ASP A 382 21.23 5.48 11.59
N ASP A 383 21.30 4.65 12.64
CA ASP A 383 20.46 3.46 12.74
C ASP A 383 18.96 3.76 12.87
N ASP A 384 18.58 4.88 13.49
CA ASP A 384 17.17 5.24 13.69
C ASP A 384 16.60 5.92 12.44
N GLU A 385 17.39 6.79 11.81
CA GLU A 385 17.09 7.34 10.49
C GLU A 385 16.95 6.24 9.44
N LEU A 386 17.81 5.21 9.47
CA LEU A 386 17.76 4.08 8.54
C LEU A 386 16.47 3.25 8.71
N LYS A 387 16.02 3.03 9.95
CA LYS A 387 14.74 2.34 10.21
C LYS A 387 13.55 3.13 9.70
N ASN A 388 13.51 4.44 9.99
CA ASN A 388 12.42 5.30 9.53
C ASN A 388 12.43 5.42 8.00
N TRP A 389 13.62 5.53 7.40
CA TRP A 389 13.79 5.48 5.96
C TRP A 389 13.34 4.15 5.36
N ALA A 390 13.59 3.00 5.99
CA ALA A 390 13.19 1.73 5.41
C ALA A 390 11.67 1.58 5.23
N ASP A 391 10.85 2.26 6.05
CA ASP A 391 9.38 2.21 6.02
C ASP A 391 8.78 2.83 4.75
N ASP A 392 9.33 3.97 4.28
CA ASP A 392 8.78 4.74 3.16
C ASP A 392 9.82 5.11 2.06
N MET A 393 11.10 4.83 2.30
CA MET A 393 12.27 5.26 1.50
C MET A 393 12.30 6.75 1.18
N LEU A 394 11.67 7.60 2.00
CA LEU A 394 11.72 9.05 1.89
C LEU A 394 12.98 9.58 2.59
N GLU A 395 13.62 10.57 1.96
CA GLU A 395 14.61 11.37 2.68
C GLU A 395 13.96 12.09 3.87
N PRO A 396 14.67 12.29 5.00
CA PRO A 396 14.12 12.95 6.18
C PRO A 396 13.37 14.25 5.89
N HIS A 397 13.94 15.12 5.05
CA HIS A 397 13.32 16.41 4.72
C HIS A 397 12.14 16.29 3.75
N MET A 398 12.01 15.19 2.99
CA MET A 398 10.90 14.96 2.05
C MET A 398 9.60 14.52 2.74
N ARG A 399 9.64 14.20 4.05
CA ARG A 399 8.44 13.92 4.86
C ARG A 399 7.61 15.15 5.21
N GLY A 400 8.17 16.36 4.99
CA GLY A 400 7.48 17.62 5.21
C GLY A 400 7.23 18.37 3.90
N ASP A 401 6.89 19.65 4.02
CA ASP A 401 6.55 20.53 2.90
C ASP A 401 7.69 20.76 1.91
N GLN A 402 8.94 20.43 2.28
CA GLN A 402 10.07 20.53 1.35
C GLN A 402 9.85 19.69 0.10
N SER A 403 9.12 18.56 0.18
CA SER A 403 8.76 17.77 -1.00
C SER A 403 8.07 18.61 -2.09
N CYS A 404 7.22 19.57 -1.69
CA CYS A 404 6.52 20.47 -2.60
C CYS A 404 7.33 21.74 -2.91
N LEU A 405 8.03 22.29 -1.90
CA LEU A 405 8.75 23.56 -2.00
C LEU A 405 10.01 23.49 -2.90
N GLN A 406 10.39 22.31 -3.37
CA GLN A 406 11.37 22.13 -4.45
C GLN A 406 10.98 22.91 -5.72
N CYS A 407 9.68 22.95 -6.03
CA CYS A 407 9.14 23.56 -7.25
C CYS A 407 8.15 24.69 -6.96
N HIS A 408 7.56 24.73 -5.77
CA HIS A 408 6.54 25.72 -5.38
C HIS A 408 7.13 26.81 -4.48
N GLU A 409 7.02 28.08 -4.89
CA GLU A 409 7.60 29.18 -4.12
C GLU A 409 6.93 29.34 -2.74
N LYS A 410 7.74 29.22 -1.67
CA LYS A 410 7.26 29.31 -0.27
C LYS A 410 6.41 30.56 0.01
N LYS A 411 6.81 31.72 -0.52
CA LYS A 411 6.12 33.01 -0.31
C LYS A 411 4.74 33.07 -0.95
N GLU A 412 4.45 32.18 -1.92
CA GLU A 412 3.17 32.11 -2.62
C GLU A 412 2.29 30.99 -2.05
N TYR A 413 2.87 29.82 -1.80
CA TYR A 413 2.10 28.62 -1.46
C TYR A 413 2.11 28.26 0.03
N ALA A 414 3.19 28.53 0.76
CA ALA A 414 3.29 28.20 2.19
C ALA A 414 2.92 29.38 3.10
N VAL A 415 1.88 30.12 2.71
CA VAL A 415 1.33 31.27 3.44
C VAL A 415 -0.10 30.96 3.86
N SER A 416 -0.53 31.54 4.98
CA SER A 416 -1.88 31.32 5.51
C SER A 416 -2.99 31.82 4.58
N SER A 417 -2.70 32.72 3.64
CA SER A 417 -3.64 33.13 2.59
C SER A 417 -3.85 32.07 1.51
N HIS A 418 -2.94 31.10 1.40
CA HIS A 418 -3.14 29.94 0.54
C HIS A 418 -3.71 28.77 1.36
N THR A 419 -3.14 28.45 2.53
CA THR A 419 -3.58 27.28 3.28
C THR A 419 -4.87 27.50 4.06
N HIS A 420 -5.21 28.76 4.38
CA HIS A 420 -6.30 29.14 5.30
C HIS A 420 -6.21 28.50 6.69
N HIS A 421 -5.01 28.06 7.09
CA HIS A 421 -4.71 27.45 8.38
C HIS A 421 -3.65 28.25 9.14
N LYS A 422 -3.56 28.02 10.47
CA LYS A 422 -2.44 28.54 11.26
C LYS A 422 -1.14 27.91 10.76
N THR A 423 -0.08 28.69 10.66
CA THR A 423 1.20 28.29 10.04
C THR A 423 1.86 27.08 10.70
N ASP A 424 1.60 26.85 11.98
CA ASP A 424 2.13 25.75 12.80
C ASP A 424 1.16 24.57 12.94
N SER A 425 -0.03 24.65 12.33
CA SER A 425 -1.02 23.57 12.36
C SER A 425 -0.82 22.57 11.23
N SER A 426 -1.28 21.33 11.45
CA SER A 426 -1.22 20.26 10.44
C SER A 426 -1.93 20.60 9.13
N GLY A 427 -2.94 21.48 9.16
CA GLY A 427 -3.63 21.97 7.96
C GLY A 427 -2.80 22.90 7.08
N SER A 428 -1.65 23.40 7.56
CA SER A 428 -0.71 24.14 6.73
C SER A 428 0.28 23.25 5.95
N HIS A 429 0.25 21.93 6.16
CA HIS A 429 1.10 21.01 5.42
C HIS A 429 0.49 20.64 4.07
N CYS A 430 1.27 20.83 3.00
CA CYS A 430 0.85 20.70 1.60
C CYS A 430 0.23 19.33 1.33
N MET A 431 0.90 18.27 1.81
CA MET A 431 0.47 16.89 1.58
C MET A 431 -0.86 16.55 2.23
N ASN A 432 -1.28 17.22 3.30
CA ASN A 432 -2.56 16.92 3.96
C ASN A 432 -3.77 17.35 3.10
N CYS A 433 -3.59 18.32 2.21
CA CYS A 433 -4.60 18.73 1.25
C CYS A 433 -4.41 18.09 -0.14
N HIS A 434 -3.17 18.06 -0.62
CA HIS A 434 -2.86 17.67 -2.00
C HIS A 434 -2.52 16.18 -2.17
N MET A 435 -2.11 15.50 -1.10
CA MET A 435 -1.85 14.05 -1.08
C MET A 435 -2.58 13.40 0.11
N PRO A 436 -3.91 13.56 0.22
CA PRO A 436 -4.66 13.12 1.39
C PRO A 436 -4.63 11.59 1.52
N HIS A 437 -4.89 11.09 2.72
CA HIS A 437 -4.96 9.66 3.01
C HIS A 437 -6.27 9.03 2.48
N THR A 438 -6.44 8.97 1.15
CA THR A 438 -7.69 8.51 0.51
C THR A 438 -7.60 7.10 -0.08
N ASN A 439 -6.42 6.47 -0.06
CA ASN A 439 -6.21 5.15 -0.63
C ASN A 439 -6.20 4.11 0.49
N TYR A 440 -6.93 3.01 0.32
CA TYR A 440 -6.89 1.89 1.27
C TYR A 440 -5.66 1.01 1.01
N GLY A 441 -5.01 0.52 2.05
CA GLY A 441 -4.05 -0.57 1.87
C GLY A 441 -3.42 -0.99 3.17
N LEU A 442 -3.08 -2.28 3.29
CA LEU A 442 -2.38 -2.81 4.47
C LEU A 442 -3.11 -2.50 5.79
N LEU A 443 -4.44 -2.52 5.75
CA LEU A 443 -5.33 -2.14 6.86
C LEU A 443 -5.08 -0.70 7.36
N LYS A 444 -4.68 0.21 6.48
CA LYS A 444 -4.41 1.63 6.76
C LYS A 444 -4.95 2.52 5.63
N ALA A 445 -4.89 3.83 5.87
CA ALA A 445 -5.10 4.83 4.83
C ALA A 445 -3.74 5.36 4.35
N ILE A 446 -3.53 5.37 3.03
CA ILE A 446 -2.27 5.70 2.35
C ILE A 446 -2.50 6.96 1.51
N ARG A 447 -1.44 7.78 1.38
CA ARG A 447 -1.47 9.04 0.64
C ARG A 447 -1.73 8.81 -0.85
N ASP A 448 -2.64 9.59 -1.40
CA ASP A 448 -2.85 9.63 -2.84
C ASP A 448 -1.71 10.36 -3.55
N HIS A 449 -1.23 9.76 -4.64
CA HIS A 449 -0.11 10.26 -5.44
C HIS A 449 -0.55 10.96 -6.72
N SER A 450 -1.86 11.20 -6.91
CA SER A 450 -2.33 12.03 -8.03
C SER A 450 -2.02 13.52 -7.82
N VAL A 451 -1.73 13.94 -6.59
CA VAL A 451 -1.39 15.32 -6.21
C VAL A 451 -2.45 16.31 -6.73
N GLY A 452 -3.70 16.11 -6.28
CA GLY A 452 -4.86 16.89 -6.72
C GLY A 452 -5.14 18.10 -5.84
N SER A 453 -6.07 18.97 -6.28
CA SER A 453 -6.63 20.02 -5.40
C SER A 453 -7.91 19.51 -4.73
N PRO A 454 -8.18 19.87 -3.46
CA PRO A 454 -9.43 19.49 -2.79
C PRO A 454 -10.66 19.99 -3.54
N SER A 455 -11.67 19.14 -3.65
CA SER A 455 -12.95 19.50 -4.27
C SER A 455 -14.08 18.68 -3.67
N VAL A 456 -15.27 19.29 -3.59
CA VAL A 456 -16.51 18.64 -3.14
C VAL A 456 -17.19 17.88 -4.28
N LYS A 457 -16.91 18.26 -5.53
CA LYS A 457 -17.56 17.69 -6.72
C LYS A 457 -17.40 16.18 -6.79
N GLU A 458 -16.18 15.66 -6.61
CA GLU A 458 -15.88 14.24 -6.68
C GLU A 458 -16.47 13.46 -5.51
N THR A 459 -16.64 14.08 -4.34
CA THR A 459 -17.39 13.48 -3.24
C THR A 459 -18.86 13.30 -3.59
N VAL A 460 -19.48 14.27 -4.26
CA VAL A 460 -20.89 14.21 -4.64
C VAL A 460 -21.11 13.26 -5.82
N GLU A 461 -20.28 13.36 -6.86
CA GLU A 461 -20.46 12.61 -8.12
C GLU A 461 -19.95 11.17 -8.01
N LEU A 462 -18.83 10.93 -7.33
CA LEU A 462 -18.10 9.65 -7.35
C LEU A 462 -18.06 8.95 -5.99
N GLY A 463 -18.49 9.62 -4.91
CA GLY A 463 -18.39 9.12 -3.55
C GLY A 463 -16.97 9.10 -2.97
N ARG A 464 -16.00 9.74 -3.66
CA ARG A 464 -14.59 9.81 -3.24
C ARG A 464 -14.42 10.78 -2.05
N PRO A 465 -13.72 10.39 -0.96
CA PRO A 465 -13.52 11.31 0.15
C PRO A 465 -12.60 12.47 -0.24
N ASN A 466 -12.88 13.66 0.30
CA ASN A 466 -12.06 14.85 0.12
C ASN A 466 -11.18 15.13 1.35
N ALA A 467 -10.06 15.81 1.12
CA ALA A 467 -9.07 16.12 2.15
C ALA A 467 -9.65 16.89 3.35
N CYS A 468 -10.51 17.87 3.11
CA CYS A 468 -11.05 18.73 4.17
C CYS A 468 -11.86 17.92 5.19
N ASN A 469 -12.80 17.10 4.71
CA ASN A 469 -13.67 16.31 5.57
C ASN A 469 -13.00 15.06 6.17
N LEU A 470 -11.76 14.73 5.79
CA LEU A 470 -10.95 13.71 6.44
C LEU A 470 -10.19 14.25 7.67
N CYS A 471 -9.98 15.57 7.78
CA CYS A 471 -9.53 16.24 9.01
C CYS A 471 -10.70 16.81 9.83
N HIS A 472 -11.65 17.47 9.15
CA HIS A 472 -12.87 18.07 9.69
C HIS A 472 -14.05 17.10 9.58
N LEU A 473 -13.90 15.94 10.22
CA LEU A 473 -14.90 14.87 10.27
C LEU A 473 -16.22 15.35 10.90
N ASP A 474 -16.17 16.37 11.75
CA ASP A 474 -17.32 16.98 12.43
C ASP A 474 -18.11 17.99 11.57
N LYS A 475 -17.60 18.33 10.37
CA LYS A 475 -18.23 19.32 9.48
C LYS A 475 -19.05 18.69 8.36
N PRO A 476 -20.22 19.26 8.02
CA PRO A 476 -20.99 18.82 6.86
C PRO A 476 -20.28 19.17 5.55
N LEU A 477 -20.66 18.52 4.45
CA LEU A 477 -20.06 18.76 3.15
C LEU A 477 -20.36 20.18 2.64
N LYS A 478 -21.49 20.76 3.06
CA LYS A 478 -21.82 22.17 2.81
C LYS A 478 -20.78 23.13 3.35
N TRP A 479 -20.25 22.87 4.55
CA TRP A 479 -19.18 23.69 5.12
C TRP A 479 -17.97 23.70 4.18
N THR A 480 -17.55 22.54 3.69
CA THR A 480 -16.43 22.45 2.73
C THR A 480 -16.76 23.16 1.41
N ASN A 481 -17.98 22.98 0.89
CA ASN A 481 -18.43 23.56 -0.37
C ASN A 481 -18.41 25.10 -0.33
N GLU A 482 -18.82 25.70 0.79
CA GLU A 482 -18.80 27.15 1.01
C GLU A 482 -17.36 27.67 1.14
N HIS A 483 -16.52 27.02 1.96
CA HIS A 483 -15.14 27.48 2.16
C HIS A 483 -14.29 27.35 0.89
N LEU A 484 -14.46 26.28 0.10
CA LEU A 484 -13.74 26.15 -1.17
C LEU A 484 -14.16 27.23 -2.19
N ALA A 485 -15.42 27.65 -2.17
CA ALA A 485 -15.90 28.74 -3.00
C ALA A 485 -15.36 30.09 -2.54
N ASP A 486 -15.45 30.37 -1.24
CA ASP A 486 -15.02 31.64 -0.65
C ASP A 486 -13.50 31.86 -0.74
N TRP A 487 -12.71 30.78 -0.58
CA TRP A 487 -11.25 30.86 -0.53
C TRP A 487 -10.57 30.74 -1.90
N TYR A 488 -11.10 29.87 -2.77
CA TYR A 488 -10.42 29.48 -4.01
C TYR A 488 -11.27 29.68 -5.27
N ASP A 489 -12.43 30.32 -5.16
CA ASP A 489 -13.38 30.52 -6.28
C ASP A 489 -13.79 29.19 -6.96
N ILE A 490 -13.79 28.09 -6.20
CA ILE A 490 -14.26 26.79 -6.69
C ILE A 490 -15.79 26.81 -6.72
N LYS A 491 -16.37 26.61 -7.91
CA LYS A 491 -17.83 26.63 -8.09
C LYS A 491 -18.54 25.65 -7.15
N PRO A 492 -19.46 26.11 -6.29
CA PRO A 492 -20.25 25.23 -5.44
C PRO A 492 -21.06 24.22 -6.24
N VAL A 493 -21.21 23.01 -5.69
CA VAL A 493 -22.12 21.99 -6.22
C VAL A 493 -23.39 21.90 -5.39
N GLU A 494 -24.47 21.36 -5.98
CA GLU A 494 -25.71 21.10 -5.27
C GLU A 494 -25.54 19.94 -4.28
N LEU A 495 -26.12 20.09 -3.09
CA LEU A 495 -25.99 19.15 -1.99
C LEU A 495 -27.35 18.65 -1.54
N THR A 496 -27.42 17.37 -1.18
CA THR A 496 -28.59 16.81 -0.49
C THR A 496 -28.75 17.44 0.90
N GLU A 497 -29.93 17.28 1.49
CA GLU A 497 -30.19 17.74 2.86
C GLU A 497 -29.21 17.10 3.87
N ASP A 498 -28.98 15.79 3.76
CA ASP A 498 -28.04 15.05 4.61
C ASP A 498 -26.63 15.65 4.48
N GLN A 499 -26.11 15.82 3.26
CA GLN A 499 -24.79 16.44 3.01
C GLN A 499 -24.68 17.89 3.49
N SER A 500 -25.82 18.59 3.59
CA SER A 500 -25.86 19.99 4.01
C SER A 500 -25.84 20.17 5.52
N LYS A 501 -26.38 19.21 6.28
CA LYS A 501 -26.64 19.35 7.72
C LYS A 501 -25.80 18.43 8.59
N ILE A 502 -25.46 17.24 8.09
CA ILE A 502 -24.84 16.17 8.87
C ILE A 502 -23.35 16.14 8.58
N ALA A 503 -22.57 16.01 9.64
CA ALA A 503 -21.13 15.88 9.61
C ALA A 503 -20.70 14.75 8.66
N THR A 504 -19.74 15.04 7.80
CA THR A 504 -19.36 14.14 6.71
C THR A 504 -18.73 12.84 7.25
N GLY A 505 -17.96 12.91 8.33
CA GLY A 505 -17.42 11.72 9.01
C GLY A 505 -18.54 10.81 9.55
N ALA A 506 -19.61 11.40 10.11
CA ALA A 506 -20.79 10.66 10.56
C ALA A 506 -21.53 10.01 9.38
N LEU A 507 -21.78 10.77 8.30
CA LEU A 507 -22.44 10.27 7.09
C LEU A 507 -21.68 9.10 6.46
N TRP A 508 -20.37 9.24 6.28
CA TRP A 508 -19.54 8.21 5.68
C TRP A 508 -19.45 6.96 6.56
N THR A 509 -19.37 7.11 7.89
CA THR A 509 -19.38 5.96 8.81
C THR A 509 -20.71 5.19 8.78
N LEU A 510 -21.83 5.90 8.76
CA LEU A 510 -23.15 5.26 8.84
C LEU A 510 -23.62 4.74 7.49
N LYS A 511 -23.46 5.54 6.44
CA LYS A 511 -24.06 5.31 5.12
C LYS A 511 -23.07 4.86 4.04
N GLY A 512 -21.77 5.19 4.16
CA GLY A 512 -20.76 4.93 3.13
C GLY A 512 -20.54 3.45 2.83
N ASP A 513 -19.91 3.17 1.68
CA ASP A 513 -19.48 1.82 1.32
C ASP A 513 -18.37 1.30 2.26
N ALA A 514 -18.01 0.02 2.17
CA ALA A 514 -17.04 -0.55 3.10
C ALA A 514 -15.64 0.08 3.01
N GLY A 515 -15.21 0.51 1.83
CA GLY A 515 -13.93 1.20 1.65
C GLY A 515 -13.93 2.56 2.32
N LEU A 516 -15.00 3.33 2.15
CA LEU A 516 -15.17 4.64 2.78
C LEU A 516 -15.27 4.52 4.31
N ARG A 517 -15.98 3.50 4.80
CA ARG A 517 -16.01 3.21 6.25
C ARG A 517 -14.64 2.83 6.79
N ALA A 518 -13.84 2.06 6.05
CA ALA A 518 -12.46 1.73 6.46
C ALA A 518 -11.57 2.98 6.53
N LEU A 519 -11.64 3.86 5.53
CA LEU A 519 -10.90 5.12 5.52
C LEU A 519 -11.33 6.02 6.68
N VAL A 520 -12.62 6.22 6.90
CA VAL A 520 -13.10 7.06 8.01
C VAL A 520 -12.79 6.44 9.36
N ALA A 521 -12.91 5.11 9.51
CA ALA A 521 -12.47 4.40 10.71
C ALA A 521 -11.03 4.77 11.07
N TRP A 522 -10.14 4.76 10.07
CA TRP A 522 -8.74 5.14 10.25
C TRP A 522 -8.58 6.61 10.71
N HIS A 523 -9.31 7.53 10.08
CA HIS A 523 -9.24 8.96 10.43
C HIS A 523 -9.83 9.27 11.81
N LEU A 524 -10.77 8.47 12.31
CA LEU A 524 -11.27 8.57 13.69
C LEU A 524 -10.21 8.21 14.74
N GLY A 525 -9.06 7.65 14.35
CA GLY A 525 -7.89 7.43 15.21
C GLY A 525 -6.64 8.19 14.76
N TRP A 526 -6.74 9.04 13.73
CA TRP A 526 -5.61 9.82 13.22
C TRP A 526 -5.44 11.10 14.05
N PRO A 527 -4.27 11.37 14.68
CA PRO A 527 -4.10 12.47 15.62
C PRO A 527 -4.53 13.85 15.08
N GLU A 528 -4.23 14.13 13.82
CA GLU A 528 -4.53 15.39 13.15
C GLU A 528 -6.05 15.59 13.02
N ALA A 529 -6.79 14.56 12.63
CA ALA A 529 -8.24 14.61 12.54
C ALA A 529 -8.91 14.65 13.92
N MET A 530 -8.39 13.90 14.90
CA MET A 530 -8.87 13.93 16.29
C MET A 530 -8.71 15.33 16.91
N ASN A 531 -7.53 15.94 16.75
CA ASN A 531 -7.25 17.29 17.26
C ASN A 531 -8.11 18.36 16.57
N THR A 532 -8.44 18.15 15.28
CA THR A 532 -9.19 19.12 14.48
C THR A 532 -10.70 19.02 14.72
N SER A 533 -11.25 17.81 14.80
CA SER A 533 -12.69 17.55 14.91
C SER A 533 -13.19 17.48 16.36
N GLY A 534 -12.30 17.24 17.32
CA GLY A 534 -12.63 16.83 18.67
C GLY A 534 -13.06 15.36 18.75
N THR A 535 -12.79 14.71 19.88
CA THR A 535 -12.98 13.26 20.08
C THR A 535 -14.27 12.89 20.79
N ASP A 536 -14.95 13.87 21.40
CA ASP A 536 -16.13 13.74 22.26
C ASP A 536 -17.34 13.07 21.58
N TRP A 537 -17.39 13.07 20.25
CA TRP A 537 -18.46 12.48 19.45
C TRP A 537 -18.05 11.20 18.70
N MET A 538 -16.78 10.83 18.66
CA MET A 538 -16.25 9.79 17.76
C MET A 538 -16.56 8.36 18.22
N ILE A 539 -16.67 8.14 19.53
CA ILE A 539 -16.80 6.80 20.14
C ILE A 539 -18.07 6.05 19.71
N PRO A 540 -19.26 6.68 19.62
CA PRO A 540 -20.45 6.02 19.07
C PRO A 540 -20.26 5.43 17.67
N TYR A 541 -19.50 6.14 16.82
CA TYR A 541 -19.21 5.73 15.46
C TYR A 541 -18.21 4.57 15.41
N LEU A 542 -17.13 4.66 16.21
CA LEU A 542 -16.19 3.54 16.38
C LEU A 542 -16.91 2.30 16.93
N ALA A 543 -17.75 2.42 17.96
CA ALA A 543 -18.52 1.33 18.53
C ALA A 543 -19.42 0.63 17.50
N ASN A 544 -20.01 1.39 16.58
CA ASN A 544 -20.76 0.83 15.48
C ASN A 544 -19.87 0.04 14.50
N LEU A 545 -18.70 0.58 14.16
CA LEU A 545 -17.75 -0.04 13.24
C LEU A 545 -17.06 -1.28 13.82
N LEU A 546 -16.96 -1.43 15.14
CA LEU A 546 -16.55 -2.70 15.78
C LEU A 546 -17.50 -3.87 15.45
N ASN A 547 -18.70 -3.58 14.93
CA ASN A 547 -19.67 -4.56 14.45
C ASN A 547 -19.83 -4.54 12.92
N ASP A 548 -18.91 -3.92 12.18
CA ASP A 548 -18.99 -3.94 10.72
C ASP A 548 -18.91 -5.37 10.17
N ARG A 549 -19.48 -5.56 8.98
CA ARG A 549 -19.47 -6.85 8.29
C ARG A 549 -18.06 -7.22 7.82
N TYR A 550 -17.20 -6.24 7.56
CA TYR A 550 -15.85 -6.46 7.05
C TYR A 550 -14.85 -6.55 8.21
N ASP A 551 -14.04 -7.61 8.24
CA ASP A 551 -12.99 -7.84 9.25
C ASP A 551 -11.98 -6.69 9.26
N ALA A 552 -11.61 -6.20 8.08
CA ALA A 552 -10.72 -5.06 7.94
C ALA A 552 -11.26 -3.79 8.60
N VAL A 553 -12.55 -3.46 8.39
CA VAL A 553 -13.18 -2.28 9.01
C VAL A 553 -13.19 -2.42 10.53
N ARG A 554 -13.52 -3.62 11.03
CA ARG A 554 -13.50 -3.95 12.47
C ARG A 554 -12.11 -3.78 13.08
N PHE A 555 -11.08 -4.32 12.42
CA PHE A 555 -9.69 -4.18 12.85
C PHE A 555 -9.27 -2.71 12.91
N ILE A 556 -9.53 -1.94 11.85
CA ILE A 556 -9.17 -0.52 11.77
C ILE A 556 -9.89 0.29 12.86
N ALA A 557 -11.18 0.01 13.10
CA ALA A 557 -11.95 0.67 14.15
C ALA A 557 -11.42 0.33 15.56
N GLY A 558 -11.08 -0.93 15.81
CA GLY A 558 -10.45 -1.36 17.07
C GLY A 558 -9.13 -0.63 17.34
N ARG A 559 -8.23 -0.60 16.34
CA ARG A 559 -6.98 0.17 16.44
C ARG A 559 -7.22 1.66 16.65
N SER A 560 -8.22 2.22 15.97
CA SER A 560 -8.52 3.65 16.08
C SER A 560 -9.08 3.99 17.46
N LEU A 561 -9.78 3.06 18.12
CA LEU A 561 -10.19 3.19 19.51
C LEU A 561 -8.99 3.27 20.47
N GLU A 562 -7.93 2.51 20.23
CA GLU A 562 -6.70 2.54 21.05
C GLU A 562 -6.00 3.92 21.05
N ALA A 563 -6.23 4.70 19.99
CA ALA A 563 -5.70 6.07 19.86
C ALA A 563 -6.42 7.07 20.78
N HIS A 564 -7.65 6.76 21.23
CA HIS A 564 -8.37 7.56 22.23
C HIS A 564 -7.89 7.18 23.63
N ARG A 565 -7.30 8.14 24.36
CA ARG A 565 -6.58 7.89 25.62
C ARG A 565 -7.43 7.16 26.66
N GLU A 566 -8.71 7.50 26.76
CA GLU A 566 -9.69 6.94 27.70
C GLU A 566 -10.06 5.49 27.39
N TYR A 567 -9.82 5.03 26.15
CA TYR A 567 -10.22 3.72 25.66
C TYR A 567 -9.03 2.87 25.21
N ARG A 568 -7.79 3.32 25.45
CA ARG A 568 -6.56 2.63 25.05
C ARG A 568 -6.49 1.19 25.52
N GLU A 569 -6.91 0.95 26.76
CA GLU A 569 -6.86 -0.37 27.41
C GLU A 569 -8.12 -1.20 27.16
N PHE A 570 -9.01 -0.76 26.25
CA PHE A 570 -10.27 -1.44 26.00
C PHE A 570 -10.04 -2.67 25.10
N GLU A 571 -10.08 -3.86 25.72
CA GLU A 571 -9.85 -5.12 25.01
C GLU A 571 -10.89 -5.38 23.91
N TYR A 572 -10.41 -5.58 22.67
CA TYR A 572 -11.25 -5.91 21.53
C TYR A 572 -10.57 -6.92 20.61
N ASP A 573 -11.25 -8.04 20.35
CA ASP A 573 -10.87 -8.99 19.31
C ASP A 573 -11.79 -8.85 18.09
N PHE A 574 -11.25 -8.29 17.02
CA PHE A 574 -11.98 -8.07 15.78
C PHE A 574 -12.47 -9.36 15.12
N LEU A 575 -11.89 -10.53 15.47
CA LEU A 575 -12.32 -11.85 14.99
C LEU A 575 -13.26 -12.59 15.96
N ALA A 576 -13.61 -11.98 17.10
CA ALA A 576 -14.54 -12.57 18.07
C ALA A 576 -15.92 -12.83 17.44
N THR A 577 -16.77 -13.62 18.09
CA THR A 577 -18.14 -13.88 17.62
C THR A 577 -19.00 -12.60 17.60
N ASP A 578 -20.02 -12.57 16.75
CA ASP A 578 -20.93 -11.42 16.63
C ASP A 578 -21.54 -11.01 17.98
N MET A 579 -21.96 -11.98 18.78
CA MET A 579 -22.47 -11.75 20.14
C MET A 579 -21.45 -11.03 21.04
N LYS A 580 -20.18 -11.49 21.05
CA LYS A 580 -19.13 -10.87 21.86
C LYS A 580 -18.87 -9.43 21.41
N ARG A 581 -18.76 -9.19 20.10
CA ARG A 581 -18.52 -7.84 19.55
C ARG A 581 -19.66 -6.87 19.86
N ARG A 582 -20.92 -7.32 19.75
CA ARG A 582 -22.10 -6.51 20.11
C ARG A 582 -22.13 -6.14 21.58
N LEU A 583 -21.77 -7.08 22.46
CA LEU A 583 -21.66 -6.82 23.89
C LEU A 583 -20.58 -5.78 24.20
N ILE A 584 -19.41 -5.93 23.59
CA ILE A 584 -18.29 -4.99 23.71
C ILE A 584 -18.71 -3.58 23.26
N ALA A 585 -19.32 -3.45 22.08
CA ALA A 585 -19.78 -2.16 21.57
C ALA A 585 -20.86 -1.52 22.45
N LYS A 586 -21.78 -2.33 23.02
CA LYS A 586 -22.78 -1.84 23.98
C LYS A 586 -22.12 -1.29 25.24
N ASN A 587 -21.14 -2.00 25.79
CA ASN A 587 -20.39 -1.55 26.97
C ASN A 587 -19.63 -0.24 26.68
N LEU A 588 -19.01 -0.15 25.50
CA LEU A 588 -18.32 1.05 25.06
C LEU A 588 -19.26 2.27 24.99
N LEU A 589 -20.45 2.11 24.41
CA LEU A 589 -21.48 3.16 24.36
C LEU A 589 -21.96 3.57 25.76
N GLN A 590 -22.11 2.62 26.68
CA GLN A 590 -22.50 2.91 28.06
C GLN A 590 -21.42 3.71 28.81
N LEU A 591 -20.15 3.35 28.62
CA LEU A 591 -19.01 4.09 29.19
C LEU A 591 -18.97 5.52 28.64
N TRP A 592 -19.07 5.67 27.32
CA TRP A 592 -19.12 6.98 26.67
C TRP A 592 -20.27 7.84 27.18
N ALA A 593 -21.49 7.30 27.26
CA ALA A 593 -22.66 8.03 27.73
C ALA A 593 -22.52 8.47 29.21
N THR A 594 -21.87 7.66 30.04
CA THR A 594 -21.63 7.98 31.45
C THR A 594 -20.59 9.07 31.63
N ALA A 595 -19.62 9.17 30.72
CA ALA A 595 -18.59 10.22 30.74
C ALA A 595 -19.12 11.61 30.35
N ASN A 596 -20.31 11.69 29.75
CA ASN A 596 -20.96 12.92 29.27
C ASN A 596 -20.01 13.89 28.52
N PRO A 597 -19.26 13.42 27.50
CA PRO A 597 -18.09 14.13 26.99
C PRO A 597 -18.41 15.40 26.18
N THR A 598 -19.65 15.59 25.74
CA THR A 598 -20.05 16.70 24.86
C THR A 598 -20.85 17.80 25.59
N SER A 599 -20.97 17.74 26.92
CA SER A 599 -21.82 18.66 27.69
C SER A 599 -21.44 20.13 27.42
N GLY A 600 -22.38 20.92 26.90
CA GLY A 600 -22.19 22.34 26.63
C GLY A 600 -21.56 22.70 25.27
N THR A 601 -21.29 21.72 24.40
CA THR A 601 -20.81 21.96 23.02
C THR A 601 -21.87 21.54 22.01
N ASP A 602 -22.19 22.38 21.02
CA ASP A 602 -23.12 22.01 19.95
C ASP A 602 -22.47 20.98 19.01
N ARG A 603 -22.98 19.75 19.05
CA ARG A 603 -22.54 18.61 18.26
C ARG A 603 -23.67 18.05 17.39
N ARG A 604 -24.71 18.84 17.09
CA ARG A 604 -25.87 18.34 16.34
C ARG A 604 -25.53 17.86 14.93
N ALA A 605 -24.55 18.48 14.28
CA ALA A 605 -24.05 18.01 12.98
C ALA A 605 -23.51 16.57 13.06
N THR A 606 -22.88 16.19 14.17
CA THR A 606 -22.39 14.83 14.43
C THR A 606 -23.47 13.92 15.03
N LEU A 607 -24.74 14.32 14.96
CA LEU A 607 -25.89 13.58 15.49
C LEU A 607 -25.84 13.35 17.00
N ILE A 608 -25.27 14.31 17.74
CA ILE A 608 -25.26 14.31 19.20
C ILE A 608 -25.90 15.60 19.68
N ASP A 609 -26.89 15.49 20.55
CA ASP A 609 -27.58 16.64 21.11
C ASP A 609 -26.75 17.33 22.20
N ASP A 610 -27.26 18.48 22.66
CA ASP A 610 -26.69 19.32 23.70
C ASP A 610 -26.67 18.63 25.09
N SER A 611 -27.42 17.54 25.26
CA SER A 611 -27.39 16.68 26.45
C SER A 611 -26.37 15.53 26.35
N GLY A 612 -25.62 15.45 25.25
CA GLY A 612 -24.66 14.39 24.98
C GLY A 612 -25.28 13.05 24.62
N LYS A 613 -26.50 13.06 24.07
CA LYS A 613 -27.18 11.85 23.59
C LYS A 613 -27.18 11.81 22.07
N ILE A 614 -27.11 10.59 21.54
CA ILE A 614 -27.21 10.33 20.11
C ILE A 614 -28.64 10.68 19.66
N LEU A 615 -28.76 11.41 18.55
CA LEU A 615 -30.02 11.63 17.84
C LEU A 615 -30.45 10.33 17.16
N GLN A 616 -31.01 9.41 17.96
CA GLN A 616 -31.17 7.99 17.62
C GLN A 616 -32.00 7.75 16.35
N GLU A 617 -33.09 8.50 16.14
CA GLU A 617 -33.94 8.34 14.95
C GLU A 617 -33.17 8.60 13.66
N GLU A 618 -32.38 9.67 13.65
CA GLU A 618 -31.60 10.13 12.50
C GLU A 618 -30.38 9.23 12.26
N TYR A 619 -29.72 8.84 13.35
CA TYR A 619 -28.65 7.85 13.35
C TYR A 619 -29.11 6.53 12.71
N ASP A 620 -30.24 5.99 13.16
CA ASP A 620 -30.78 4.74 12.65
C ASP A 620 -31.32 4.88 11.22
N ARG A 621 -31.86 6.05 10.85
CA ARG A 621 -32.28 6.36 9.47
C ARG A 621 -31.10 6.24 8.51
N LEU A 622 -29.95 6.80 8.87
CA LEU A 622 -28.74 6.73 8.04
C LEU A 622 -28.16 5.31 8.01
N LEU A 623 -28.10 4.64 9.17
CA LEU A 623 -27.56 3.29 9.26
C LEU A 623 -28.38 2.28 8.43
N ARG A 624 -29.72 2.41 8.39
CA ARG A 624 -30.59 1.60 7.51
C ARG A 624 -30.32 1.83 6.01
N ARG A 625 -29.71 2.96 5.64
CA ARG A 625 -29.34 3.31 4.27
C ARG A 625 -27.87 3.02 3.95
N ARG A 626 -27.16 2.31 4.83
CA ARG A 626 -25.77 1.89 4.60
C ARG A 626 -25.62 1.21 3.26
N ASP A 627 -24.61 1.62 2.52
CA ASP A 627 -24.21 0.92 1.31
C ASP A 627 -23.64 -0.46 1.68
N ILE A 628 -24.40 -1.48 1.29
CA ILE A 628 -24.11 -2.90 1.51
C ILE A 628 -23.59 -3.60 0.25
N ARG A 629 -23.29 -2.86 -0.82
CA ARG A 629 -22.63 -3.43 -2.01
C ARG A 629 -21.34 -4.14 -1.59
N ALA A 630 -21.04 -5.23 -2.28
CA ALA A 630 -19.76 -5.91 -2.09
C ALA A 630 -18.64 -4.98 -2.55
N VAL A 631 -17.66 -4.76 -1.69
CA VAL A 631 -16.46 -3.98 -2.01
C VAL A 631 -15.27 -4.90 -1.81
N VAL A 632 -14.40 -4.96 -2.81
CA VAL A 632 -13.15 -5.72 -2.77
C VAL A 632 -12.03 -4.71 -2.95
N LEU A 633 -11.29 -4.41 -1.89
CA LEU A 633 -10.04 -3.65 -1.97
C LEU A 633 -8.91 -4.56 -1.48
N ALA A 634 -8.12 -5.03 -2.45
CA ALA A 634 -6.99 -5.89 -2.20
C ALA A 634 -5.84 -5.47 -3.12
N GLU A 635 -4.69 -5.27 -2.50
CA GLU A 635 -3.48 -4.80 -3.17
C GLU A 635 -2.78 -5.91 -3.95
#